data_AF-A0A975DI37-F1
#
_entry.id   AF-A0A975DI37-F1
#
_cell.length_a   1.000
_cell.length_b   1.000
_cell.length_c   1.000
_cell.angle_alpha   90.00
_cell.angle_beta   90.00
_cell.angle_gamma   90.00
#
_symmetry.space_group_name_H-M   'P 1'
#
loop_
_entity.id
_entity.type
_entity.pdbx_description
1 polymer ?
#
loop_
_entity_poly.entity_id
_entity_poly.type
_entity_poly.pdbx_seq_one_letter_code
_entity_poly.pdbx_strand_id
1 'polypeptide(L)'
;MNTLLKTLLVATAITSAAANAANVTSTSASEAKFSFAGKIDPMCKTSSGTTNSVTNLVLDASQQVQDIGTLDVWCNTGKNATTEYTSANGGFLVADNAQSSKIAYTLTVDGISDINLQTGKYSHTATLAGTGISGDTKATALKIKPLSNGLNDAGTYSDTITVTVSPN
;
A
#
# COMPACT_ATOMS: atom_id res chain seq x y z
N MET A 1 11.86 33.56 31.81
CA MET A 1 10.91 32.43 31.88
C MET A 1 11.19 31.57 30.66
N ASN A 2 12.11 30.59 30.77
CA ASN A 2 12.53 29.74 29.66
C ASN A 2 11.86 28.37 29.82
N THR A 3 10.89 28.07 28.96
CA THR A 3 10.32 26.72 28.85
C THR A 3 11.18 25.87 27.91
N LEU A 4 11.83 24.88 28.52
CA LEU A 4 12.68 23.87 27.88
C LEU A 4 11.92 22.97 26.91
N LEU A 5 12.56 22.70 25.76
CA LEU A 5 12.25 21.63 24.82
C LEU A 5 12.25 20.26 25.55
N LYS A 6 11.18 19.49 25.36
CA LYS A 6 11.10 18.08 25.78
C LYS A 6 11.63 17.19 24.66
N THR A 7 12.91 16.83 24.74
CA THR A 7 13.49 15.77 23.91
C THR A 7 13.19 14.42 24.55
N LEU A 8 12.28 13.64 23.95
CA LEU A 8 12.01 12.26 24.36
C LEU A 8 13.10 11.36 23.75
N LEU A 9 14.11 10.97 24.54
CA LEU A 9 14.96 9.83 24.20
C LEU A 9 14.22 8.54 24.58
N VAL A 10 13.79 7.78 23.58
CA VAL A 10 13.35 6.39 23.79
C VAL A 10 14.60 5.54 23.98
N ALA A 11 14.94 5.27 25.24
CA ALA A 11 15.99 4.32 25.60
C ALA A 11 15.45 2.89 25.45
N THR A 12 15.74 2.23 24.35
CA THR A 12 15.60 0.78 24.23
C THR A 12 16.73 0.12 25.00
N ALA A 13 16.44 -0.30 26.23
CA ALA A 13 17.36 -1.11 27.03
C ALA A 13 17.54 -2.49 26.38
N ILE A 14 18.64 -2.69 25.68
CA ILE A 14 19.13 -4.03 25.34
C ILE A 14 19.64 -4.61 26.65
N THR A 15 18.88 -5.49 27.29
CA THR A 15 19.37 -6.26 28.44
C THR A 15 20.44 -7.24 27.92
N SER A 16 21.70 -6.83 27.92
CA SER A 16 22.81 -7.76 27.77
C SER A 16 22.81 -8.69 28.98
N ALA A 17 22.45 -9.96 28.78
CA ALA A 17 22.67 -10.98 29.78
C ALA A 17 24.17 -11.01 30.09
N ALA A 18 24.55 -10.70 31.32
CA ALA A 18 25.94 -10.83 31.77
C ALA A 18 26.35 -12.29 31.60
N ALA A 19 27.35 -12.54 30.75
CA ALA A 19 27.89 -13.87 30.54
C ALA A 19 28.62 -14.30 31.82
N ASN A 20 28.10 -15.31 32.53
CA ASN A 20 28.85 -15.98 33.59
C ASN A 20 30.01 -16.73 32.95
N ALA A 21 31.25 -16.43 33.35
CA ALA A 21 32.42 -17.14 32.90
C ALA A 21 32.38 -18.59 33.40
N ALA A 22 32.36 -19.56 32.49
CA ALA A 22 32.49 -20.98 32.79
C ALA A 22 33.95 -21.42 32.60
N ASN A 23 34.47 -22.26 33.50
CA ASN A 23 35.87 -22.70 33.48
C ASN A 23 36.05 -23.98 32.65
N VAL A 24 37.17 -24.08 31.94
CA VAL A 24 37.63 -25.31 31.28
C VAL A 24 38.16 -26.28 32.34
N THR A 25 37.81 -27.56 32.24
CA THR A 25 38.17 -28.63 33.20
C THR A 25 38.86 -29.80 32.50
N SER A 26 39.35 -30.78 33.26
CA SER A 26 40.00 -32.00 32.74
C SER A 26 39.08 -32.92 31.92
N THR A 27 37.76 -32.70 31.97
CA THR A 27 36.76 -33.39 31.14
C THR A 27 36.25 -32.54 29.97
N SER A 28 36.76 -31.31 29.82
CA SER A 28 36.41 -30.45 28.68
C SER A 28 36.98 -31.01 27.38
N ALA A 29 36.15 -31.04 26.34
CA ALA A 29 36.57 -31.44 25.00
C ALA A 29 37.39 -30.32 24.32
N SER A 30 38.11 -30.67 23.26
CA SER A 30 38.91 -29.72 22.46
C SER A 30 38.08 -28.85 21.51
N GLU A 31 36.75 -29.03 21.47
CA GLU A 31 35.84 -28.29 20.58
C GLU A 31 34.69 -27.64 21.37
N ALA A 32 34.43 -26.36 21.09
CA ALA A 32 33.20 -25.67 21.45
C ALA A 32 32.45 -25.31 20.15
N LYS A 33 31.13 -25.58 20.11
CA LYS A 33 30.29 -25.33 18.94
C LYS A 33 29.18 -24.36 19.31
N PHE A 34 29.03 -23.31 18.51
CA PHE A 34 27.97 -22.31 18.64
C PHE A 34 27.15 -22.30 17.36
N SER A 35 25.84 -22.40 17.48
CA SER A 35 24.91 -22.28 16.35
C SER A 35 24.01 -21.07 16.57
N PHE A 36 23.82 -20.27 15.52
CA PHE A 36 22.95 -19.11 15.52
C PHE A 36 22.07 -19.15 14.28
N ALA A 37 20.83 -18.67 14.40
CA ALA A 37 19.87 -18.59 13.31
C ALA A 37 18.94 -17.40 13.53
N GLY A 38 18.38 -16.89 12.44
CA GLY A 38 17.38 -15.83 12.44
C GLY A 38 16.41 -16.02 11.27
N LYS A 39 15.23 -15.39 11.35
CA LYS A 39 14.19 -15.45 10.32
C LYS A 39 13.75 -14.03 9.95
N ILE A 40 13.55 -13.80 8.66
CA ILE A 40 12.89 -12.61 8.12
C ILE A 40 11.55 -13.06 7.55
N ASP A 41 10.46 -12.44 8.00
CA ASP A 41 9.13 -12.76 7.49
C ASP A 41 8.88 -12.12 6.10
N PRO A 42 8.11 -12.77 5.22
CA PRO A 42 7.64 -12.18 3.98
C PRO A 42 6.91 -10.85 4.22
N MET A 43 7.24 -9.83 3.46
CA MET A 43 6.59 -8.52 3.52
C MET A 43 6.59 -7.82 2.17
N CYS A 44 5.58 -6.99 1.98
CA CYS A 44 5.52 -6.01 0.89
C CYS A 44 5.38 -4.61 1.48
N LYS A 45 5.86 -3.62 0.75
CA LYS A 45 5.70 -2.19 1.02
C LYS A 45 5.10 -1.54 -0.20
N THR A 46 4.33 -0.49 0.01
CA THR A 46 3.69 0.24 -1.08
C THR A 46 3.68 1.75 -0.81
N SER A 47 3.62 2.51 -1.88
CA SER A 47 3.28 3.92 -1.88
C SER A 47 2.33 4.22 -3.03
N SER A 48 1.46 5.20 -2.84
CA SER A 48 0.90 5.91 -3.97
C SER A 48 2.05 6.70 -4.61
N GLY A 49 2.30 6.52 -5.91
CA GLY A 49 3.38 7.21 -6.61
C GLY A 49 3.22 8.73 -6.62
N THR A 50 4.01 9.43 -7.45
CA THR A 50 4.05 10.90 -7.49
C THR A 50 2.71 11.57 -7.80
N THR A 51 1.79 10.86 -8.45
CA THR A 51 0.41 11.31 -8.69
C THR A 51 -0.55 10.49 -7.83
N ASN A 52 -0.98 11.05 -6.70
CA ASN A 52 -1.88 10.37 -5.75
C ASN A 52 -3.12 11.20 -5.38
N SER A 53 -3.36 12.32 -6.07
CA SER A 53 -4.51 13.19 -5.86
C SER A 53 -4.88 13.90 -7.16
N VAL A 54 -5.67 13.22 -8.01
CA VAL A 54 -6.18 13.81 -9.24
C VAL A 54 -7.42 14.64 -8.92
N THR A 55 -7.35 15.94 -9.18
CA THR A 55 -8.45 16.89 -8.90
C THR A 55 -9.25 17.28 -10.14
N ASN A 56 -8.79 16.92 -11.34
CA ASN A 56 -9.31 17.43 -12.62
C ASN A 56 -9.86 16.31 -13.49
N LEU A 57 -10.76 15.48 -12.95
CA LEU A 57 -11.45 14.45 -13.73
C LEU A 57 -12.44 15.11 -14.70
N VAL A 58 -12.46 14.62 -15.94
CA VAL A 58 -13.48 14.92 -16.95
C VAL A 58 -14.71 14.06 -16.66
N LEU A 59 -15.80 14.69 -16.24
CA LEU A 59 -17.05 14.04 -15.81
C LEU A 59 -18.22 14.36 -16.75
N ASP A 60 -18.00 14.21 -18.05
CA ASP A 60 -19.02 14.46 -19.08
C ASP A 60 -19.52 13.17 -19.73
N ALA A 61 -20.40 13.31 -20.72
CA ALA A 61 -20.98 12.18 -21.46
C ALA A 61 -19.97 11.37 -22.30
N SER A 62 -18.71 11.83 -22.42
CA SER A 62 -17.68 11.11 -23.19
C SER A 62 -17.15 9.86 -22.47
N GLN A 63 -17.35 9.78 -21.15
CA GLN A 63 -16.96 8.63 -20.30
C GLN A 63 -15.54 8.11 -20.59
N GLN A 64 -14.57 9.01 -20.72
CA GLN A 64 -13.20 8.63 -21.02
C GLN A 64 -12.52 7.92 -19.84
N VAL A 65 -11.64 6.96 -20.16
CA VAL A 65 -10.73 6.35 -19.19
C VAL A 65 -9.65 7.36 -18.83
N GLN A 66 -9.42 7.57 -17.54
CA GLN A 66 -8.54 8.61 -17.03
C GLN A 66 -7.59 8.04 -15.98
N ASP A 67 -6.30 8.37 -16.09
CA ASP A 67 -5.29 7.97 -15.10
C ASP A 67 -5.55 8.68 -13.77
N ILE A 68 -5.56 7.92 -12.67
CA ILE A 68 -5.74 8.45 -11.30
C ILE A 68 -4.48 8.35 -10.44
N GLY A 69 -3.44 7.65 -10.93
CA GLY A 69 -2.17 7.53 -10.25
C GLY A 69 -1.46 6.22 -10.54
N THR A 70 -0.40 5.95 -9.78
CA THR A 70 0.30 4.67 -9.78
C THR A 70 0.36 4.08 -8.37
N LEU A 71 0.31 2.76 -8.31
CA LEU A 71 0.64 1.98 -7.12
C LEU A 71 2.07 1.47 -7.27
N ASP A 72 2.98 1.91 -6.40
CA ASP A 72 4.34 1.40 -6.38
C ASP A 72 4.44 0.27 -5.35
N VAL A 73 4.98 -0.88 -5.75
CA VAL A 73 5.09 -2.07 -4.89
C VAL A 73 6.52 -2.59 -4.84
N TRP A 74 6.98 -2.93 -3.63
CA TRP A 74 8.21 -3.69 -3.37
C TRP A 74 7.89 -4.87 -2.44
N CYS A 75 8.48 -6.03 -2.68
CA CYS A 75 8.36 -7.20 -1.80
C CYS A 75 9.71 -7.86 -1.56
N ASN A 76 9.95 -8.35 -0.33
CA ASN A 76 11.17 -9.07 0.01
C ASN A 76 11.19 -10.54 -0.43
N THR A 77 10.12 -11.01 -1.09
CA THR A 77 9.95 -12.40 -1.54
C THR A 77 10.50 -12.68 -2.94
N GLY A 78 10.82 -11.63 -3.71
CA GLY A 78 11.21 -11.78 -5.11
C GLY A 78 10.06 -12.18 -6.06
N LYS A 79 8.82 -12.14 -5.58
CA LYS A 79 7.60 -12.52 -6.32
C LYS A 79 6.66 -11.33 -6.47
N ASN A 80 5.66 -11.48 -7.34
CA ASN A 80 4.51 -10.60 -7.42
C ASN A 80 3.75 -10.56 -6.08
N ALA A 81 2.94 -9.52 -5.92
CA ALA A 81 2.11 -9.29 -4.74
C ALA A 81 0.64 -9.58 -5.03
N THR A 82 -0.12 -9.81 -3.95
CA THR A 82 -1.57 -9.71 -3.95
C THR A 82 -1.97 -8.31 -3.50
N THR A 83 -2.79 -7.65 -4.30
CA THR A 83 -3.37 -6.34 -4.01
C THR A 83 -4.87 -6.44 -3.87
N GLU A 84 -5.43 -5.71 -2.91
CA GLU A 84 -6.88 -5.59 -2.74
C GLU A 84 -7.31 -4.13 -2.80
N TYR A 85 -8.36 -3.85 -3.58
CA TYR A 85 -8.86 -2.52 -3.85
C TYR A 85 -10.24 -2.36 -3.24
N THR A 86 -10.44 -1.27 -2.50
CA THR A 86 -11.72 -0.91 -1.88
C THR A 86 -11.99 0.57 -2.05
N SER A 87 -13.21 0.91 -2.49
CA SER A 87 -13.68 2.30 -2.57
C SER A 87 -14.36 2.71 -1.26
N ALA A 88 -14.08 3.93 -0.78
CA ALA A 88 -14.75 4.52 0.38
C ALA A 88 -16.24 4.74 0.14
N ASN A 89 -16.63 5.03 -1.09
CA ASN A 89 -18.01 5.28 -1.50
C ASN A 89 -18.65 4.13 -2.29
N GLY A 90 -18.06 2.92 -2.23
CA GLY A 90 -18.62 1.72 -2.87
C GLY A 90 -18.68 1.82 -4.41
N GLY A 91 -17.64 2.33 -5.05
CA GLY A 91 -17.55 2.43 -6.52
C GLY A 91 -18.28 3.64 -7.12
N PHE A 92 -18.53 4.67 -6.31
CA PHE A 92 -19.17 5.91 -6.74
C PHE A 92 -18.30 7.13 -6.42
N LEU A 93 -18.19 8.06 -7.37
CA LEU A 93 -17.81 9.43 -7.07
C LEU A 93 -19.04 10.12 -6.45
N VAL A 94 -18.90 10.74 -5.29
CA VAL A 94 -19.99 11.43 -4.57
C VAL A 94 -19.75 12.93 -4.65
N ALA A 95 -20.79 13.67 -5.03
CA ALA A 95 -20.77 15.13 -5.11
C ALA A 95 -20.80 15.77 -3.72
N ASP A 96 -19.98 16.79 -3.54
CA ASP A 96 -20.15 17.79 -2.49
C ASP A 96 -21.22 18.82 -2.94
N ASN A 97 -22.48 18.39 -2.91
CA ASN A 97 -23.64 19.22 -3.19
C ASN A 97 -24.82 18.82 -2.28
N ALA A 98 -25.89 19.63 -2.29
CA ALA A 98 -27.06 19.40 -1.43
C ALA A 98 -27.81 18.10 -1.75
N GLN A 99 -27.67 17.57 -2.97
CA GLN A 99 -28.33 16.36 -3.45
C GLN A 99 -27.52 15.09 -3.13
N SER A 100 -26.25 15.21 -2.74
CA SER A 100 -25.30 14.10 -2.58
C SER A 100 -25.29 13.18 -3.81
N SER A 101 -25.32 13.78 -5.00
CA SER A 101 -25.41 13.10 -6.29
C SER A 101 -24.23 12.13 -6.49
N LYS A 102 -24.45 11.04 -7.23
CA LYS A 102 -23.44 9.99 -7.42
C LYS A 102 -23.18 9.73 -8.90
N ILE A 103 -21.92 9.45 -9.22
CA ILE A 103 -21.48 8.95 -10.52
C ILE A 103 -20.77 7.62 -10.29
N ALA A 104 -21.32 6.52 -10.83
CA ALA A 104 -20.62 5.23 -10.80
C ALA A 104 -19.35 5.30 -11.64
N TYR A 105 -18.33 4.52 -11.30
CA TYR A 105 -17.14 4.36 -12.14
C TYR A 105 -16.68 2.90 -12.18
N THR A 106 -15.92 2.53 -13.22
CA THR A 106 -15.14 1.30 -13.24
C THR A 106 -13.65 1.60 -13.04
N LEU A 107 -12.93 0.67 -12.42
CA LEU A 107 -11.49 0.73 -12.21
C LEU A 107 -10.77 -0.10 -13.28
N THR A 108 -9.58 0.35 -13.67
CA THR A 108 -8.62 -0.42 -14.47
C THR A 108 -7.32 -0.57 -13.68
N VAL A 109 -6.86 -1.82 -13.52
CA VAL A 109 -5.61 -2.18 -12.83
C VAL A 109 -4.80 -3.07 -13.75
N ASP A 110 -3.55 -2.68 -14.04
CA ASP A 110 -2.62 -3.48 -14.85
C ASP A 110 -3.22 -3.99 -16.18
N GLY A 111 -4.00 -3.13 -16.85
CA GLY A 111 -4.68 -3.46 -18.10
C GLY A 111 -5.98 -4.27 -17.95
N ILE A 112 -6.31 -4.78 -16.76
CA ILE A 112 -7.61 -5.36 -16.46
C ILE A 112 -8.62 -4.24 -16.27
N SER A 113 -9.52 -4.04 -17.23
CA SER A 113 -10.54 -3.00 -17.22
C SER A 113 -11.84 -3.44 -16.56
N ASP A 114 -12.75 -2.48 -16.39
CA ASP A 114 -14.15 -2.71 -16.00
C ASP A 114 -14.32 -3.39 -14.64
N ILE A 115 -13.35 -3.21 -13.74
CA ILE A 115 -13.42 -3.68 -12.37
C ILE A 115 -14.49 -2.86 -11.64
N ASN A 116 -15.49 -3.56 -11.12
CA ASN A 116 -16.58 -2.97 -10.37
C ASN A 116 -16.31 -3.07 -8.86
N LEU A 117 -16.19 -1.93 -8.19
CA LEU A 117 -16.01 -1.85 -6.73
C LEU A 117 -17.33 -1.73 -5.95
N GLN A 118 -18.48 -1.69 -6.63
CA GLN A 118 -19.80 -1.66 -5.98
C GLN A 118 -20.13 -2.97 -5.26
N THR A 119 -19.51 -4.07 -5.66
CA THR A 119 -19.67 -5.39 -5.03
C THR A 119 -18.73 -5.58 -3.83
N GLY A 120 -17.95 -4.56 -3.47
CA GLY A 120 -17.03 -4.57 -2.35
C GLY A 120 -15.56 -4.57 -2.79
N LYS A 121 -14.80 -5.52 -2.26
CA LYS A 121 -13.35 -5.61 -2.47
C LYS A 121 -13.03 -6.36 -3.77
N TYR A 122 -12.12 -5.82 -4.57
CA TYR A 122 -11.50 -6.52 -5.68
C TYR A 122 -10.09 -7.00 -5.30
N SER A 123 -9.76 -8.26 -5.60
CA SER A 123 -8.45 -8.85 -5.31
C SER A 123 -7.72 -9.21 -6.61
N HIS A 124 -6.46 -8.79 -6.72
CA HIS A 124 -5.59 -9.07 -7.85
C HIS A 124 -4.28 -9.70 -7.38
N THR A 125 -4.00 -10.94 -7.80
CA THR A 125 -2.90 -11.77 -7.26
C THR A 125 -1.61 -11.71 -8.07
N ALA A 126 -1.54 -10.84 -9.08
CA ALA A 126 -0.45 -10.81 -10.05
C ALA A 126 0.23 -9.44 -10.15
N THR A 127 0.04 -8.54 -9.17
CA THR A 127 0.67 -7.21 -9.20
C THR A 127 2.18 -7.33 -9.19
N LEU A 128 2.82 -6.74 -10.20
CA LEU A 128 4.28 -6.70 -10.28
C LEU A 128 4.85 -5.99 -9.05
N ALA A 129 5.86 -6.59 -8.43
CA ALA A 129 6.57 -6.03 -7.30
C ALA A 129 8.06 -5.92 -7.65
N GLY A 130 8.67 -4.82 -7.21
CA GLY A 130 10.11 -4.70 -7.23
C GLY A 130 10.76 -5.42 -6.04
N THR A 131 12.09 -5.50 -6.04
CA THR A 131 12.86 -6.34 -5.12
C THR A 131 14.20 -5.67 -4.79
N GLY A 132 15.01 -6.31 -3.94
CA GLY A 132 16.38 -5.87 -3.67
C GLY A 132 16.51 -4.92 -2.47
N ILE A 133 17.75 -4.69 -2.05
CA ILE A 133 18.08 -3.99 -0.79
C ILE A 133 17.88 -2.47 -0.87
N SER A 134 17.86 -1.91 -2.09
CA SER A 134 17.64 -0.48 -2.33
C SER A 134 16.16 -0.09 -2.27
N GLY A 135 15.24 -1.07 -2.21
CA GLY A 135 13.81 -0.81 -2.20
C GLY A 135 13.22 -0.50 -3.58
N ASP A 136 13.83 -1.01 -4.66
CA ASP A 136 13.37 -0.75 -6.04
C ASP A 136 11.92 -1.20 -6.21
N THR A 137 11.02 -0.31 -6.64
CA THR A 137 9.60 -0.62 -6.80
C THR A 137 9.22 -0.96 -8.24
N LYS A 138 8.04 -1.54 -8.42
CA LYS A 138 7.34 -1.59 -9.71
C LYS A 138 6.04 -0.81 -9.60
N ALA A 139 5.79 0.04 -10.60
CA ALA A 139 4.61 0.89 -10.67
C ALA A 139 3.52 0.20 -11.48
N THR A 140 2.30 0.16 -10.94
CA THR A 140 1.09 -0.25 -11.63
C THR A 140 0.19 0.97 -11.81
N ALA A 141 -0.14 1.31 -13.06
CA ALA A 141 -1.06 2.40 -13.34
C ALA A 141 -2.49 2.05 -12.90
N LEU A 142 -3.15 3.01 -12.26
CA LEU A 142 -4.55 2.95 -11.88
C LEU A 142 -5.32 3.95 -12.71
N LYS A 143 -6.42 3.50 -13.33
CA LYS A 143 -7.31 4.36 -14.14
C LYS A 143 -8.74 4.16 -13.73
N ILE A 144 -9.58 5.17 -13.92
CA ILE A 144 -11.03 5.03 -13.77
C ILE A 144 -11.75 5.44 -15.05
N LYS A 145 -12.96 4.90 -15.21
CA LYS A 145 -13.92 5.35 -16.22
C LYS A 145 -15.21 5.81 -15.52
N PRO A 146 -15.42 7.12 -15.34
CA PRO A 146 -16.67 7.64 -14.81
C PRO A 146 -17.82 7.36 -15.79
N LEU A 147 -18.96 6.89 -15.27
CA LEU A 147 -20.17 6.59 -16.04
C LEU A 147 -21.14 7.77 -16.00
N SER A 148 -20.63 8.98 -16.26
CA SER A 148 -21.42 10.22 -16.37
C SER A 148 -22.24 10.20 -17.66
N ASN A 149 -23.45 10.74 -17.62
CA ASN A 149 -24.28 10.95 -18.82
C ASN A 149 -24.29 12.42 -19.27
N GLY A 150 -23.50 13.28 -18.61
CA GLY A 150 -23.47 14.73 -18.87
C GLY A 150 -24.69 15.50 -18.33
N LEU A 151 -25.61 14.82 -17.66
CA LEU A 151 -26.80 15.40 -17.02
C LEU A 151 -26.75 15.26 -15.48
N ASN A 152 -25.57 14.94 -14.94
CA ASN A 152 -25.33 14.88 -13.51
C ASN A 152 -25.38 16.28 -12.89
N ASP A 153 -25.83 16.39 -11.64
CA ASP A 153 -25.90 17.66 -10.92
C ASP A 153 -24.52 18.33 -10.83
N ALA A 154 -24.51 19.66 -10.83
CA ALA A 154 -23.27 20.41 -10.61
C ALA A 154 -22.70 20.14 -9.20
N GLY A 155 -21.38 20.03 -9.12
CA GLY A 155 -20.66 19.79 -7.85
C GLY A 155 -19.27 19.22 -8.08
N THR A 156 -18.46 19.18 -7.02
CA THR A 156 -17.18 18.48 -7.02
C THR A 156 -17.42 17.04 -6.59
N TYR A 157 -17.13 16.09 -7.47
CA TYR A 157 -17.30 14.67 -7.21
C TYR A 157 -15.98 14.04 -6.77
N SER A 158 -16.00 13.23 -5.72
CA SER A 158 -14.80 12.57 -5.20
C SER A 158 -15.04 11.17 -4.66
N ASP A 159 -13.98 10.38 -4.60
CA ASP A 159 -13.90 9.10 -3.91
C ASP A 159 -12.45 8.85 -3.48
N THR A 160 -12.24 7.87 -2.61
CA THR A 160 -10.92 7.38 -2.22
C THR A 160 -10.86 5.87 -2.39
N ILE A 161 -9.91 5.40 -3.20
CA ILE A 161 -9.60 3.98 -3.32
C ILE A 161 -8.45 3.67 -2.39
N THR A 162 -8.68 2.76 -1.43
CA THR A 162 -7.64 2.18 -0.58
C THR A 162 -7.13 0.89 -1.22
N VAL A 163 -5.80 0.74 -1.26
CA VAL A 163 -5.13 -0.47 -1.75
C VAL A 163 -4.33 -1.11 -0.62
N THR A 164 -4.62 -2.37 -0.30
CA THR A 164 -3.78 -3.18 0.60
C THR A 164 -2.89 -4.09 -0.25
N VAL A 165 -1.66 -4.31 0.21
CA VAL A 165 -0.66 -5.09 -0.52
C VAL A 165 -0.07 -6.15 0.40
N SER A 166 0.00 -7.39 -0.08
CA SER A 166 0.50 -8.54 0.68
C SER A 166 1.38 -9.45 -0.18
N PRO A 167 2.36 -10.16 0.42
CA PRO A 167 3.15 -11.14 -0.30
C PRO A 167 2.31 -12.32 -0.80
N ASN A 168 2.66 -12.86 -1.96
CA ASN A 168 2.17 -14.15 -2.45
C ASN A 168 2.90 -15.35 -1.83
#